data_AF-A0A835IWR8-F1
#
_entry.id   AF-A0A835IWR8-F1
#
_cell.length_a   1.000
_cell.length_b   1.000
_cell.length_c   1.000
_cell.angle_alpha   90.00
_cell.angle_beta   90.00
_cell.angle_gamma   90.00
#
_symmetry.space_group_name_H-M   'P 1'
#
loop_
_entity.id
_entity.type
_entity.pdbx_description
1 polymer ?
#
loop_
_entity_poly.entity_id
_entity_poly.type
_entity_poly.pdbx_seq_one_letter_code
_entity_poly.pdbx_strand_id
1 'polypeptide(L)'
;MLLSCQSLTCFSYPDPPLLMAVQTALVALIAFMPTNPNGALGSLDYKKEERRCLAIKSCGAAPTFGTSECQRLIDEIHQYMLSKVPPVPQLAAQESSDEHPTNAEGEVPVAPLDGDNIASPDEQPKP
;
A
#
# COMPACT_ATOMS: atom_id res chain seq x y z
N MET A 1 41.18 26.92 -30.30
CA MET A 1 40.71 25.53 -30.47
C MET A 1 41.01 24.79 -29.18
N LEU A 2 39.96 24.34 -28.49
CA LEU A 2 39.96 23.46 -27.30
C LEU A 2 40.72 24.05 -26.08
N LEU A 3 40.15 24.27 -24.90
CA LEU A 3 39.39 23.33 -24.08
C LEU A 3 38.96 24.06 -22.79
N SER A 4 37.74 24.61 -22.72
CA SER A 4 37.15 25.03 -21.42
C SER A 4 35.65 24.74 -21.31
N CYS A 5 35.17 23.74 -22.06
CA CYS A 5 33.81 23.21 -21.96
C CYS A 5 33.79 21.82 -21.31
N GLN A 6 34.30 21.69 -20.08
CA GLN A 6 34.19 20.41 -19.34
C GLN A 6 33.76 20.52 -17.87
N SER A 7 33.54 21.72 -17.32
CA SER A 7 33.15 21.85 -15.91
C SER A 7 31.64 21.76 -15.64
N LEU A 8 30.80 21.37 -16.62
CA LEU A 8 29.35 21.33 -16.40
C LEU A 8 28.64 20.02 -16.76
N THR A 9 29.37 18.95 -17.10
CA THR A 9 28.75 17.63 -17.38
C THR A 9 29.22 16.48 -16.51
N CYS A 10 30.10 16.72 -15.54
CA CYS A 10 30.35 15.74 -14.48
C CYS A 10 29.34 15.88 -13.33
N PHE A 11 28.06 16.02 -13.67
CA PHE A 11 26.94 15.61 -12.82
C PHE A 11 26.80 14.08 -12.92
N SER A 12 27.90 13.37 -12.71
CA SER A 12 27.86 11.92 -12.56
C SER A 12 27.52 11.71 -11.09
N TYR A 13 26.23 11.84 -10.75
CA TYR A 13 25.72 11.44 -9.44
C TYR A 13 25.87 9.91 -9.41
N PRO A 14 26.93 9.38 -8.77
CA PRO A 14 27.09 7.95 -8.70
C PRO A 14 25.90 7.45 -7.88
N ASP A 15 25.40 6.26 -8.22
CA ASP A 15 24.24 5.64 -7.59
C ASP A 15 24.20 5.95 -6.08
N PRO A 16 23.06 6.45 -5.55
CA PRO A 16 22.99 6.84 -4.15
C PRO A 16 23.45 5.65 -3.31
N PRO A 17 24.42 5.83 -2.39
CA PRO A 17 24.96 4.72 -1.60
C PRO A 17 23.79 3.99 -0.94
N LEU A 18 23.83 2.66 -0.87
CA LEU A 18 22.65 1.83 -0.56
C LEU A 18 21.83 2.28 0.67
N LEU A 19 22.47 2.93 1.64
CA LEU A 19 21.81 3.56 2.79
C LEU A 19 20.82 4.67 2.41
N MET A 20 21.20 5.53 1.45
CA MET A 20 20.34 6.60 0.93
C MET A 20 19.16 6.02 0.14
N ALA A 21 19.37 4.93 -0.60
CA ALA A 21 18.28 4.27 -1.33
C ALA A 21 17.19 3.73 -0.39
N VAL A 22 17.56 3.05 0.70
CA VAL A 22 16.61 2.56 1.71
C VAL A 22 15.90 3.73 2.41
N GLN A 23 16.64 4.74 2.85
CA GLN A 23 16.07 5.91 3.50
C GLN A 23 15.08 6.64 2.58
N THR A 24 15.46 6.91 1.33
CA THR A 24 14.61 7.57 0.36
C THR A 24 13.38 6.72 0.01
N ALA A 25 13.53 5.40 -0.13
CA ALA A 25 12.40 4.51 -0.37
C ALA A 25 11.40 4.52 0.79
N LEU A 26 11.88 4.47 2.04
CA LEU A 26 11.01 4.56 3.22
C LEU A 26 10.31 5.92 3.31
N VAL A 27 11.04 7.01 3.06
CA VAL A 27 10.47 8.38 3.06
C VAL A 27 9.41 8.54 1.97
N ALA A 28 9.67 8.02 0.76
CA ALA A 28 8.70 8.02 -0.33
C ALA A 28 7.45 7.21 0.02
N LEU A 29 7.62 6.02 0.62
CA LEU A 29 6.48 5.19 1.05
C LEU A 29 5.61 5.90 2.09
N ILE A 30 6.22 6.58 3.06
CA ILE A 30 5.49 7.38 4.06
C ILE A 30 4.72 8.52 3.37
N ALA A 31 5.31 9.17 2.37
CA ALA A 31 4.63 10.22 1.60
C ALA A 31 3.43 9.71 0.79
N PHE A 32 3.43 8.43 0.37
CA PHE A 32 2.29 7.78 -0.27
C PHE A 32 1.16 7.38 0.69
N MET A 33 1.40 7.39 2.01
CA MET A 33 0.41 7.06 3.03
C MET A 33 0.05 8.27 3.91
N PRO A 34 -0.51 9.35 3.32
CA PRO A 34 -0.89 10.52 4.09
C PRO A 34 -2.02 10.18 5.07
N THR A 35 -2.06 10.86 6.21
CA THR A 35 -3.11 10.64 7.22
C THR A 35 -4.51 10.90 6.66
N ASN A 36 -4.66 11.90 5.78
CA ASN A 36 -5.89 12.13 5.02
C ASN A 36 -5.62 11.77 3.55
N PRO A 37 -6.39 10.84 2.97
CA PRO A 37 -6.12 10.37 1.61
C PRO A 37 -6.63 11.31 0.51
N ASN A 38 -7.40 12.37 0.84
CA ASN A 38 -7.90 13.36 -0.12
C ASN A 38 -8.57 12.76 -1.39
N GLY A 39 -9.20 11.59 -1.28
CA GLY A 39 -9.82 10.90 -2.41
C GLY A 39 -8.84 10.19 -3.35
N ALA A 40 -7.65 9.81 -2.87
CA ALA A 40 -6.73 8.97 -3.61
C ALA A 40 -7.37 7.64 -4.02
N LEU A 41 -7.00 7.13 -5.21
CA LEU A 41 -7.57 5.89 -5.73
C LEU A 41 -7.31 4.72 -4.76
N GLY A 42 -8.38 4.02 -4.36
CA GLY A 42 -8.31 2.92 -3.41
C GLY A 42 -8.26 3.34 -1.93
N SER A 43 -8.41 4.62 -1.61
CA SER A 43 -8.52 5.06 -0.22
C SER A 43 -9.86 4.70 0.41
N LEU A 44 -9.83 4.36 1.70
CA LEU A 44 -11.04 4.09 2.49
C LEU A 44 -11.56 5.38 3.14
N ASP A 45 -12.86 5.63 3.02
CA ASP A 45 -13.55 6.84 3.52
C ASP A 45 -13.85 6.78 5.04
N TYR A 46 -12.86 6.44 5.85
CA TYR A 46 -13.02 6.38 7.30
C TYR A 46 -13.07 7.76 7.95
N LYS A 47 -13.97 7.94 8.92
CA LYS A 47 -14.00 9.13 9.77
C LYS A 47 -12.71 9.25 10.57
N LYS A 48 -12.37 10.46 11.00
CA LYS A 48 -11.12 10.72 11.74
C LYS A 48 -11.01 9.87 13.01
N GLU A 49 -12.13 9.66 13.67
CA GLU A 49 -12.27 8.91 14.91
C GLU A 49 -12.08 7.40 14.68
N GLU A 50 -12.69 6.87 13.62
CA GLU A 50 -12.52 5.47 13.19
C GLU A 50 -11.07 5.17 12.81
N ARG A 51 -10.42 6.05 12.01
CA ARG A 51 -8.99 5.93 11.67
C ARG A 51 -8.12 5.89 12.92
N ARG A 52 -8.44 6.70 13.92
CA ARG A 52 -7.72 6.74 15.19
C ARG A 52 -7.93 5.47 16.01
N CYS A 53 -9.16 4.95 16.07
CA CYS A 53 -9.46 3.68 16.73
C CYS A 53 -8.69 2.52 16.08
N LEU A 54 -8.67 2.46 14.75
CA LEU A 54 -7.89 1.47 14.00
C LEU A 54 -6.39 1.58 14.25
N ALA A 55 -5.85 2.80 14.29
CA ALA A 55 -4.44 3.01 14.61
C ALA A 55 -4.09 2.52 16.03
N ILE A 56 -4.96 2.80 17.02
CA ILE A 56 -4.77 2.30 18.39
C ILE A 56 -4.83 0.77 18.42
N LYS A 57 -5.81 0.17 17.76
CA LYS A 57 -5.95 -1.29 17.67
C LYS A 57 -4.74 -1.94 17.00
N SER A 58 -4.22 -1.33 15.94
CA SER A 58 -3.03 -1.80 15.23
C SER A 58 -1.76 -1.78 16.10
N CYS A 59 -1.67 -0.87 17.07
CA CYS A 59 -0.54 -0.80 17.99
C CYS A 59 -0.64 -1.78 19.17
N GLY A 60 -1.80 -2.40 19.41
CA GLY A 60 -2.05 -3.22 20.60
C GLY A 60 -1.38 -4.60 20.58
N ALA A 61 -0.90 -5.07 19.42
CA ALA A 61 -0.26 -6.37 19.28
C ALA A 61 1.06 -6.26 18.51
N ALA A 62 2.02 -7.11 18.86
CA ALA A 62 3.27 -7.24 18.14
C ALA A 62 3.03 -7.83 16.73
N PRO A 63 3.72 -7.34 15.69
CA PRO A 63 3.69 -7.97 14.38
C PRO A 63 4.20 -9.41 14.45
N THR A 64 3.54 -10.32 13.73
CA THR A 64 3.99 -11.70 13.60
C THR A 64 4.69 -11.90 12.26
N PHE A 65 6.01 -12.10 12.27
CA PHE A 65 6.79 -12.22 11.04
C PHE A 65 8.12 -12.97 11.23
N GLY A 66 8.46 -13.82 10.26
CA GLY A 66 9.78 -14.46 10.17
C GLY A 66 9.94 -15.71 11.04
N THR A 67 11.15 -15.90 11.58
CA THR A 67 11.53 -17.05 12.42
C THR A 67 11.20 -16.82 13.89
N SER A 68 11.22 -17.88 14.71
CA SER A 68 10.96 -17.78 16.16
C SER A 68 11.97 -16.88 16.89
N GLU A 69 13.20 -16.80 16.42
CA GLU A 69 14.22 -15.91 16.97
C GLU A 69 13.91 -14.44 16.66
N CYS A 70 13.55 -14.12 15.41
CA CYS A 70 13.08 -12.79 15.04
C CYS A 70 11.83 -12.39 15.83
N GLN A 71 10.89 -13.32 16.01
CA GLN A 71 9.67 -13.05 16.77
C GLN A 71 9.98 -12.66 18.22
N ARG A 72 10.91 -13.34 18.90
CA ARG A 72 11.32 -12.97 20.27
C ARG A 72 11.86 -11.54 20.36
N LEU A 73 12.70 -11.15 19.41
CA LEU A 73 13.24 -9.79 19.34
C LEU A 73 12.13 -8.76 19.07
N ILE A 74 11.20 -9.08 18.17
CA ILE A 74 10.04 -8.22 17.89
C ILE A 74 9.19 -8.05 19.15
N ASP A 75 8.91 -9.12 19.88
CA ASP A 75 8.11 -9.09 21.10
C ASP A 75 8.79 -8.25 22.21
N GLU A 76 10.11 -8.40 22.37
CA GLU A 76 10.92 -7.60 23.31
C GLU A 76 10.88 -6.11 22.96
N ILE A 77 11.14 -5.77 21.69
CA ILE A 77 11.09 -4.39 21.20
C ILE A 77 9.67 -3.83 21.34
N HIS A 78 8.64 -4.61 21.02
CA HIS A 78 7.24 -4.18 21.16
C HIS A 78 6.90 -3.82 22.61
N GLN A 79 7.30 -4.66 23.56
CA GLN A 79 7.15 -4.38 24.99
C GLN A 79 7.91 -3.12 25.41
N TYR A 80 9.15 -2.96 24.94
CA TYR A 80 9.94 -1.76 25.18
C TYR A 80 9.23 -0.51 24.64
N MET A 81 8.72 -0.56 23.41
CA MET A 81 7.99 0.54 22.79
C MET A 81 6.74 0.91 23.59
N LEU A 82 5.93 -0.07 24.01
CA LEU A 82 4.76 0.18 24.86
C LEU A 82 5.10 0.90 26.17
N SER A 83 6.28 0.64 26.74
CA SER A 83 6.75 1.34 27.95
C SER A 83 7.16 2.80 27.72
N LYS A 84 7.48 3.18 26.48
CA LYS A 84 7.99 4.52 26.11
C LYS A 84 6.97 5.40 25.40
N VAL A 85 5.89 4.81 24.87
CA VAL A 85 4.86 5.56 24.14
C VAL A 85 4.04 6.40 25.13
N PRO A 86 3.88 7.71 24.89
CA PRO A 86 3.02 8.54 25.72
C PRO A 86 1.56 8.05 25.62
N PRO A 87 0.78 8.12 26.72
CA PRO A 87 -0.62 7.67 26.70
C PRO A 87 -1.40 8.38 25.60
N VAL A 88 -1.96 7.62 24.67
CA VAL A 88 -2.83 8.18 23.62
C VAL A 88 -4.04 8.81 24.34
N PRO A 89 -4.38 10.10 24.09
CA PRO A 89 -5.53 10.72 24.73
C PRO A 89 -6.78 9.87 24.50
N GLN A 90 -7.39 9.34 25.55
CA GLN A 90 -8.46 8.35 25.43
C GLN A 90 -9.61 8.91 24.55
N LEU A 91 -9.91 8.23 23.45
CA LEU A 91 -11.22 8.35 22.81
C LEU A 91 -12.17 7.62 23.75
N ALA A 92 -13.02 8.35 24.46
CA ALA A 92 -14.00 7.77 25.35
C ALA A 92 -14.85 6.72 24.60
N ALA A 93 -14.95 5.54 25.20
CA ALA A 93 -15.88 4.45 24.95
C ALA A 93 -16.88 4.66 23.79
N GLN A 94 -16.56 4.10 22.62
CA GLN A 94 -17.61 3.60 21.74
C GLN A 94 -17.24 2.17 21.39
N GLU A 95 -18.01 1.27 22.00
CA GLU A 95 -18.01 -0.16 21.76
C GLU A 95 -18.17 -0.42 20.26
N SER A 96 -17.42 -1.40 19.77
CA SER A 96 -17.56 -1.96 18.44
C SER A 96 -18.94 -2.63 18.32
N SER A 97 -19.90 -1.91 17.79
CA SER A 97 -21.10 -2.49 17.22
C SER A 97 -21.45 -1.68 15.99
N ASP A 98 -20.88 -2.04 14.84
CA ASP A 98 -21.56 -1.91 13.57
C ASP A 98 -20.89 -2.82 12.54
N GLU A 99 -21.74 -3.65 11.95
CA GLU A 99 -21.47 -4.65 10.95
C GLU A 99 -21.03 -3.97 9.65
N HIS A 100 -19.92 -4.43 9.07
CA HIS A 100 -19.46 -3.99 7.76
C HIS A 100 -20.34 -4.64 6.68
N PRO A 101 -21.10 -3.88 5.86
CA PRO A 101 -21.71 -4.46 4.67
C PRO A 101 -20.63 -4.65 3.60
N THR A 102 -20.55 -5.89 3.11
CA THR A 102 -19.79 -6.26 1.91
C THR A 102 -20.12 -5.26 0.78
N ASN A 103 -19.11 -4.64 0.18
CA ASN A 103 -19.29 -3.95 -1.09
C ASN A 103 -18.81 -4.86 -2.21
N ALA A 104 -19.81 -5.26 -2.99
CA ALA A 104 -19.74 -6.11 -4.14
C ALA A 104 -18.88 -5.51 -5.27
N GLU A 105 -18.29 -6.44 -6.00
CA GLU A 105 -17.85 -6.39 -7.41
C GLU A 105 -17.89 -5.04 -8.13
N GLY A 106 -16.70 -4.54 -8.46
CA GLY A 106 -16.48 -3.77 -9.67
C GLY A 106 -16.38 -4.70 -10.88
N GLU A 107 -17.49 -5.32 -11.27
CA GLU A 107 -17.64 -5.95 -12.59
C GLU A 107 -17.82 -4.83 -13.62
N VAL A 108 -16.90 -4.76 -14.58
CA VAL A 108 -17.01 -3.84 -15.71
C VAL A 108 -18.07 -4.41 -16.66
N PRO A 109 -19.15 -3.67 -17.01
CA PRO A 109 -20.16 -4.18 -17.94
C PRO A 109 -19.57 -4.24 -19.35
N VAL A 110 -19.37 -5.44 -19.89
CA VAL A 110 -19.11 -5.61 -21.32
C VAL A 110 -20.46 -5.70 -22.02
N ALA A 111 -20.83 -4.64 -22.73
CA ALA A 111 -22.06 -4.59 -23.50
C ALA A 111 -22.02 -5.58 -24.70
N PRO A 112 -23.16 -6.16 -25.12
CA PRO A 112 -23.22 -7.17 -26.18
C PRO A 112 -23.06 -6.55 -27.58
N LEU A 113 -22.24 -7.18 -28.43
CA LEU A 113 -22.23 -6.92 -29.87
C LEU A 113 -22.81 -8.14 -30.58
N ASP A 114 -24.10 -8.05 -30.90
CA ASP A 114 -24.78 -8.95 -31.84
C ASP A 114 -24.53 -8.49 -33.29
N GLY A 115 -24.33 -9.48 -34.17
CA GLY A 115 -24.67 -9.37 -35.60
C GLY A 115 -23.50 -9.40 -36.58
N ASP A 116 -23.11 -10.58 -37.06
CA ASP A 116 -23.62 -11.03 -38.38
C ASP A 116 -23.27 -12.50 -38.66
N ASN A 117 -24.31 -13.23 -39.07
CA ASN A 117 -24.33 -14.62 -39.49
C ASN A 117 -24.28 -14.65 -41.02
N ILE A 118 -23.38 -15.43 -41.64
CA ILE A 118 -23.59 -16.01 -42.98
C ILE A 118 -22.82 -17.35 -43.07
N ALA A 119 -23.61 -18.42 -42.98
CA ALA A 119 -23.65 -19.63 -43.83
C ALA A 119 -22.42 -20.55 -44.01
N SER A 120 -22.59 -21.80 -43.55
CA SER A 120 -22.01 -23.02 -44.15
C SER A 120 -22.42 -23.17 -45.62
N PRO A 121 -21.61 -23.87 -46.46
CA PRO A 121 -21.94 -25.28 -46.73
C PRO A 121 -20.73 -26.23 -46.96
N ASP A 122 -20.99 -27.51 -46.67
CA ASP A 122 -20.56 -28.76 -47.32
C ASP A 122 -19.09 -29.13 -47.66
N GLU A 123 -18.68 -30.26 -47.08
CA GLU A 123 -18.27 -31.53 -47.75
C GLU A 123 -17.05 -31.58 -48.71
N GLN A 124 -15.95 -32.20 -48.21
CA GLN A 124 -14.98 -33.20 -48.79
C GLN A 124 -14.43 -33.08 -50.26
N PRO A 125 -13.24 -33.65 -50.63
CA PRO A 125 -12.69 -34.93 -50.15
C PRO A 125 -11.15 -35.06 -49.99
N LYS A 126 -10.80 -36.29 -49.55
CA LYS A 126 -9.52 -36.93 -49.19
C LYS A 126 -8.50 -37.09 -50.35
N PRO A 127 -7.20 -37.29 -50.05
CA PRO A 127 -6.54 -38.59 -50.26
C PRO A 127 -5.96 -39.22 -48.96
#